data_AF-A0A7K1JI72-F1
#
_entry.id   AF-A0A7K1JI72-F1
#
_cell.length_a   1.000
_cell.length_b   1.000
_cell.length_c   1.000
_cell.angle_alpha   90.00
_cell.angle_beta   90.00
_cell.angle_gamma   90.00
#
_symmetry.space_group_name_H-M   'P 1'
#
loop_
_entity.id
_entity.type
_entity.pdbx_description
1 polymer ?
#
loop_
_entity_poly.entity_id
_entity_poly.type
_entity_poly.pdbx_seq_one_letter_code
_entity_poly.pdbx_strand_id
1 'polypeptide(L)'
;MSIIDFRRRRSTAPTFVVVDRLHGRRADEVPGEEIAATVSSWLAELDVDSPLIDALELAVQKQDWPTVYALGERLSVDVMVA
;
A
#
# COMPACT_ATOMS: atom_id res chain seq x y z
N MET A 1 22.16 -0.28 -2.89
CA MET A 1 22.33 -0.94 -1.57
C MET A 1 21.06 -0.67 -0.78
N SER A 2 20.11 -1.60 -0.88
CA SER A 2 18.76 -1.46 -0.33
C SER A 2 18.73 -2.12 1.06
N ILE A 3 18.51 -1.32 2.11
CA ILE A 3 18.19 -1.80 3.45
C ILE A 3 17.21 -0.77 4.02
N ILE A 4 15.93 -0.91 3.66
CA ILE A 4 14.87 -0.22 4.39
C ILE A 4 14.55 -1.11 5.58
N ASP A 5 15.22 -0.84 6.71
CA ASP A 5 14.89 -1.41 8.00
C ASP A 5 13.51 -0.88 8.44
N PHE A 6 12.43 -1.53 7.98
CA PHE A 6 11.08 -1.39 8.53
C PHE A 6 11.09 -1.95 9.94
N ARG A 7 11.58 -1.12 10.86
CA ARG A 7 11.70 -1.42 12.27
C ARG A 7 10.30 -1.51 12.85
N ARG A 8 9.74 -2.72 12.75
CA ARG A 8 8.51 -3.26 13.33
C ARG A 8 8.13 -2.57 14.64
N ARG A 9 7.45 -1.42 14.55
CA ARG A 9 6.66 -0.92 15.65
C ARG A 9 5.45 -1.84 15.66
N ARG A 10 5.23 -2.57 16.76
CA ARG A 10 3.96 -3.26 17.01
C ARG A 10 2.90 -2.17 17.16
N SER A 11 2.36 -1.74 16.03
CA SER A 11 1.23 -0.86 15.95
C SER A 11 0.00 -1.70 16.24
N THR A 12 -0.85 -1.26 17.17
CA THR A 12 -2.23 -1.75 17.33
C THR A 12 -3.14 -1.29 16.18
N ALA A 13 -2.55 -0.77 15.09
CA ALA A 13 -3.24 -0.33 13.91
C ALA A 13 -3.87 -1.51 13.17
N PRO A 14 -5.04 -1.32 12.55
CA PRO A 14 -5.66 -2.32 11.69
C PRO A 14 -4.65 -2.78 10.63
N THR A 15 -4.63 -4.08 10.40
CA THR A 15 -3.78 -4.70 9.40
C THR A 15 -4.56 -4.85 8.10
N PHE A 16 -3.90 -4.61 6.99
CA PHE A 16 -4.48 -4.63 5.66
C PHE A 16 -3.69 -5.56 4.75
N VAL A 17 -4.41 -6.30 3.91
CA VAL A 17 -3.81 -7.09 2.85
C VAL A 17 -3.79 -6.23 1.59
N VAL A 18 -2.60 -5.94 1.09
CA VAL A 18 -2.40 -5.24 -0.18
C VAL A 18 -1.98 -6.26 -1.22
N VAL A 19 -2.64 -6.26 -2.38
CA VAL A 19 -2.37 -7.17 -3.50
C VAL A 19 -1.92 -6.36 -4.70
N ASP A 20 -0.73 -6.65 -5.21
CA ASP A 20 -0.25 -6.14 -6.49
C ASP A 20 -0.87 -6.93 -7.64
N ARG A 21 -1.60 -6.25 -8.53
CA ARG A 21 -2.12 -6.85 -9.76
C ARG A 21 -1.17 -6.71 -10.94
N LEU A 22 -0.16 -5.85 -10.86
CA LEU A 22 0.79 -5.60 -11.95
C LEU A 22 1.83 -6.72 -12.06
N HIS A 23 2.39 -7.19 -10.93
CA HIS A 23 3.35 -8.29 -10.92
C HIS A 23 2.85 -9.54 -10.22
N GLY A 24 2.74 -10.64 -10.96
CA GLY A 24 2.77 -12.01 -10.41
C GLY A 24 1.74 -12.37 -9.32
N ARG A 25 0.80 -11.48 -8.99
CA ARG A 25 -0.07 -11.51 -7.81
C ARG A 25 0.73 -11.67 -6.51
N ARG A 26 1.49 -10.64 -6.14
CA ARG A 26 2.06 -10.55 -4.79
C ARG A 26 1.02 -9.98 -3.81
N ALA A 27 0.93 -10.56 -2.62
CA ALA A 27 0.08 -10.06 -1.55
C ALA A 27 0.90 -9.93 -0.27
N ASP A 28 0.98 -8.73 0.30
CA ASP A 28 1.67 -8.46 1.55
C ASP A 28 0.66 -7.92 2.59
N GLU A 29 0.74 -8.42 3.81
CA GLU A 29 -0.06 -7.97 4.94
C GLU A 29 0.72 -6.91 5.72
N VAL A 30 0.17 -5.69 5.78
CA VAL A 30 0.86 -4.51 6.31
C VAL A 30 -0.05 -3.64 7.18
N PRO A 31 0.50 -2.94 8.19
CA PRO A 31 -0.22 -1.87 8.89
C PRO A 31 -0.65 -0.75 7.95
N GLY A 32 -1.72 -0.02 8.29
CA GLY A 32 -2.24 1.08 7.46
C GLY A 32 -1.21 2.17 7.14
N GLU A 33 -0.34 2.48 8.10
CA GLU A 33 0.76 3.42 7.93
C GLU A 33 1.88 2.93 7.00
N GLU A 34 1.94 1.63 6.68
CA GLU A 34 2.98 1.04 5.82
C GLU A 34 2.48 0.79 4.39
N ILE A 35 1.20 1.08 4.09
CA ILE A 35 0.60 0.86 2.76
C ILE A 35 1.29 1.71 1.69
N ALA A 36 1.49 3.01 1.93
CA ALA A 36 2.18 3.88 0.98
C ALA A 36 3.59 3.37 0.68
N ALA A 37 4.34 3.02 1.72
CA ALA A 37 5.71 2.56 1.56
C ALA A 37 5.80 1.25 0.78
N THR A 38 4.86 0.32 1.02
CA THR A 38 4.77 -0.97 0.33
C THR A 38 4.41 -0.78 -1.15
N VAL A 39 3.35 -0.03 -1.43
CA VAL A 39 2.91 0.26 -2.81
C VAL A 39 3.97 1.07 -3.57
N SER A 40 4.63 2.03 -2.91
CA SER A 40 5.75 2.78 -3.49
C SER A 40 6.92 1.89 -3.86
N SER A 41 7.28 0.93 -3.00
CA SER A 41 8.34 -0.03 -3.31
C SER A 41 8.01 -0.86 -4.55
N TRP A 42 6.76 -1.30 -4.72
CA TRP A 42 6.34 -2.07 -5.90
C TRP A 42 6.30 -1.23 -7.17
N LEU A 43 5.84 0.02 -7.09
CA LEU A 43 5.83 0.93 -8.24
C LEU A 43 7.22 1.39 -8.64
N ALA A 44 8.14 1.53 -7.68
CA ALA A 44 9.54 1.83 -7.96
C ALA A 44 10.25 0.69 -8.74
N GLU A 45 9.82 -0.57 -8.56
CA GLU A 45 10.28 -1.68 -9.41
C GLU A 45 9.85 -1.53 -10.88
N LEU A 46 8.80 -0.74 -11.14
CA LEU A 46 8.32 -0.36 -12.47
C LEU A 46 8.87 1.00 -12.97
N ASP A 47 9.75 1.65 -12.20
CA ASP A 47 10.21 3.03 -12.44
C ASP A 47 9.07 4.06 -12.47
N VAL A 48 7.99 3.79 -11.71
CA VAL A 48 6.81 4.66 -11.57
C VAL A 48 6.80 5.31 -10.20
N ASP A 49 6.83 6.64 -10.17
CA ASP A 49 6.54 7.44 -8.98
C ASP A 49 5.20 8.16 -9.19
N SER A 50 4.28 8.00 -8.25
CA SER A 50 2.89 8.45 -8.41
C SER A 50 2.41 9.20 -7.16
N PRO A 51 1.95 10.46 -7.29
CA PRO A 51 1.39 11.22 -6.16
C PRO A 51 0.09 10.61 -5.62
N LEU A 52 -0.45 9.57 -6.27
CA LEU A 52 -1.61 8.82 -5.80
C LEU A 52 -1.29 7.92 -4.60
N ILE A 53 -0.01 7.65 -4.34
CA ILE A 53 0.44 6.81 -3.21
C ILE A 53 0.13 7.50 -1.87
N ASP A 54 0.50 8.77 -1.73
CA ASP A 54 0.22 9.55 -0.51
C ASP A 54 -1.29 9.71 -0.29
N ALA A 55 -2.04 9.87 -1.38
CA ALA A 55 -3.50 9.94 -1.35
C ALA A 55 -4.13 8.61 -0.89
N LEU A 56 -3.54 7.47 -1.28
CA LEU A 56 -3.99 6.14 -0.87
C LEU A 56 -3.77 5.93 0.63
N GLU A 57 -2.60 6.26 1.15
CA GLU A 57 -2.31 6.16 2.59
C GLU A 57 -3.30 7.00 3.41
N LEU A 58 -3.53 8.24 2.99
CA LEU A 58 -4.47 9.13 3.68
C LEU A 58 -5.92 8.57 3.64
N ALA A 59 -6.32 7.96 2.53
CA ALA A 59 -7.64 7.35 2.41
C ALA A 59 -7.80 6.13 3.32
N VAL A 60 -6.76 5.27 3.43
CA VAL A 60 -6.77 4.13 4.36
C VAL A 60 -6.80 4.60 5.81
N GLN A 61 -5.98 5.59 6.19
CA GLN A 61 -5.99 6.16 7.54
C GLN A 61 -7.36 6.75 7.91
N LYS A 62 -8.07 7.35 6.94
CA LYS A 62 -9.43 7.87 7.13
C LYS A 62 -10.53 6.81 7.05
N GLN A 63 -10.17 5.56 6.73
CA GLN A 63 -11.11 4.46 6.46
C GLN A 63 -12.10 4.80 5.32
N ASP A 64 -11.69 5.65 4.38
CA ASP A 64 -12.47 6.05 3.21
C ASP A 64 -12.36 5.00 2.10
N TRP A 65 -13.01 3.86 2.33
CA TRP A 65 -12.97 2.71 1.43
C TRP A 65 -13.35 3.02 -0.02
N PRO A 66 -14.37 3.85 -0.33
CA PRO A 66 -14.64 4.27 -1.70
C PRO A 66 -13.42 4.91 -2.40
N THR A 67 -12.71 5.81 -1.72
CA THR A 67 -11.50 6.44 -2.25
C THR A 67 -10.35 5.44 -2.38
N VAL A 68 -10.19 4.53 -1.41
CA VAL A 68 -9.19 3.46 -1.46
C VAL A 68 -9.36 2.59 -2.70
N TYR A 69 -10.59 2.14 -3.00
CA TYR A 69 -10.85 1.33 -4.19
C TYR A 69 -10.63 2.12 -5.50
N ALA A 70 -11.03 3.39 -5.55
CA ALA A 70 -10.83 4.21 -6.74
C ALA A 70 -9.33 4.47 -7.05
N LEU A 71 -8.51 4.64 -6.01
CA LEU A 71 -7.06 4.78 -6.15
C LEU A 71 -6.39 3.43 -6.44
N GLY A 72 -6.85 2.36 -5.80
CA GLY A 72 -6.41 0.99 -6.04
C GLY A 72 -6.56 0.58 -7.50
N GLU A 73 -7.71 0.83 -8.12
CA GLU A 73 -7.93 0.55 -9.54
C GLU A 73 -6.95 1.32 -10.45
N ARG A 74 -6.62 2.56 -10.11
CA ARG A 74 -5.66 3.38 -10.90
C ARG A 74 -4.22 2.92 -10.74
N LEU A 75 -3.88 2.42 -9.56
CA LEU A 75 -2.55 1.91 -9.22
C LEU A 75 -2.42 0.40 -9.51
N SER A 76 -3.52 -0.25 -9.91
CA SER A 76 -3.61 -1.70 -10.07
C SER A 76 -3.21 -2.45 -8.79
N VAL A 77 -3.68 -1.96 -7.65
CA VAL A 77 -3.54 -2.61 -6.34
C VAL A 77 -4.90 -2.82 -5.69
N ASP A 78 -5.13 -3.98 -5.10
CA ASP A 78 -6.30 -4.22 -4.25
C ASP A 78 -5.89 -4.05 -2.78
N VAL A 79 -6.68 -3.31 -2.00
CA VAL A 79 -6.49 -3.17 -0.54
C VAL A 79 -7.70 -3.74 0.17
N MET A 80 -7.45 -4.68 1.09
CA MET A 80 -8.47 -5.37 1.87
C MET A 80 -8.15 -5.26 3.36
N VAL A 81 -9.18 -5.23 4.20
CA VAL A 81 -8.99 -5.38 5.66
C VAL A 81 -8.72 -6.85 5.95
N ALA A 82 -7.71 -7.13 6.79
CA ALA A 82 -7.37 -8.49 7.25
C ALA A 82 -8.39 -9.03 8.29
#